data_AF-A0A1M3QTC6-F1
#
_entry.id   AF-A0A1M3QTC6-F1
#
_cell.length_a   1.000
_cell.length_b   1.000
_cell.length_c   1.000
_cell.angle_alpha   90.00
_cell.angle_beta   90.00
_cell.angle_gamma   90.00
#
_symmetry.space_group_name_H-M   'P 1'
#
loop_
_entity.id
_entity.type
_entity.pdbx_description
1 polymer ?
#
loop_
_entity_poly.entity_id
_entity_poly.type
_entity_poly.pdbx_seq_one_letter_code
_entity_poly.pdbx_strand_id
1 'polypeptide(L)'
;MMIVTRNWISTSTKFIVIACIILLVLRSVLHYGELGFFEFILFNLFPNWLLLLLPISILIYRIIKKRIKLSVITDSAMILLTFYTIYFVMTPDNLDQMDWNRNYYKRQEIVRLAKEKKLANVYGSIYKIPHSLHLFPYFKSREINIQYNADETLTITFFTDRGLLDHYSGFIYSNNKEMVESLDEKVKEGGNDYKKEMNWYFIHD
;
A
#
# COMPACT_ATOMS: atom_id res chain seq x y z
N MET A 1 -16.78 3.32 -44.70
CA MET A 1 -16.31 2.46 -43.59
C MET A 1 -15.73 3.34 -42.48
N MET A 2 -16.57 4.00 -41.67
CA MET A 2 -16.09 4.99 -40.67
C MET A 2 -17.05 5.21 -39.48
N ILE A 3 -17.94 4.25 -39.21
CA ILE A 3 -18.98 4.36 -38.17
C ILE A 3 -18.61 3.55 -36.90
N VAL A 4 -17.75 2.55 -37.04
CA VAL A 4 -17.43 1.59 -35.95
C VAL A 4 -16.55 2.21 -34.85
N THR A 5 -15.73 3.23 -35.16
CA THR A 5 -14.80 3.84 -34.20
C THR A 5 -15.48 4.78 -33.19
N ARG A 6 -16.68 5.28 -33.50
CA ARG A 6 -17.36 6.32 -32.72
C ARG A 6 -17.96 5.83 -31.41
N ASN A 7 -18.46 4.58 -31.36
CA ASN A 7 -18.99 3.98 -30.13
C ASN A 7 -17.88 3.50 -29.20
N TRP A 8 -16.73 3.11 -29.75
CA TRP A 8 -15.58 2.65 -28.95
C TRP A 8 -14.99 3.76 -28.09
N ILE A 9 -14.76 4.95 -28.66
CA ILE A 9 -14.16 6.09 -27.94
C ILE A 9 -15.06 6.54 -26.77
N SER A 10 -16.37 6.63 -26.99
CA SER A 10 -17.34 6.95 -25.92
C SER A 10 -17.36 5.92 -24.79
N THR A 11 -17.06 4.66 -25.09
CA THR A 11 -17.10 3.57 -24.11
C THR A 11 -15.80 3.56 -23.30
N SER A 12 -14.67 3.78 -23.96
CA SER A 12 -13.35 3.91 -23.32
C SER A 12 -13.26 5.10 -22.36
N THR A 13 -13.79 6.27 -22.73
CA THR A 13 -13.80 7.44 -21.82
C THR A 13 -14.64 7.19 -20.57
N LYS A 14 -15.81 6.55 -20.71
CA LYS A 14 -16.64 6.16 -19.56
C LYS A 14 -15.90 5.16 -18.65
N PHE A 15 -15.22 4.19 -19.24
CA PHE A 15 -14.44 3.21 -18.50
C PHE A 15 -13.28 3.85 -17.73
N ILE A 16 -12.54 4.78 -18.36
CA ILE A 16 -11.45 5.52 -17.70
C ILE A 16 -11.98 6.35 -16.52
N VAL A 17 -13.10 7.07 -16.70
CA VAL A 17 -13.71 7.85 -15.61
C VAL A 17 -14.13 6.94 -14.45
N ILE A 18 -14.77 5.80 -14.73
CA ILE A 18 -15.16 4.82 -13.70
C ILE A 18 -13.92 4.24 -13.00
N ALA A 19 -12.87 3.90 -13.75
CA ALA A 19 -11.61 3.39 -13.19
C ALA A 19 -10.93 4.43 -12.29
N CYS A 20 -10.88 5.71 -12.70
CA CYS A 20 -10.38 6.80 -11.86
C CYS A 20 -11.19 6.94 -10.56
N ILE A 21 -12.52 6.87 -10.63
CA ILE A 21 -13.38 6.95 -9.45
C ILE A 21 -13.12 5.77 -8.51
N ILE A 22 -13.03 4.55 -9.04
CA ILE A 22 -12.73 3.34 -8.25
C ILE A 22 -11.36 3.45 -7.58
N LEU A 23 -10.33 3.88 -8.31
CA LEU A 23 -8.97 4.06 -7.76
C LEU A 23 -8.91 5.14 -6.68
N LEU A 24 -9.67 6.22 -6.82
CA LEU A 24 -9.78 7.27 -5.81
C LEU A 24 -10.48 6.77 -4.53
N VAL A 25 -11.55 5.99 -4.68
CA VAL A 25 -12.23 5.35 -3.54
C VAL A 25 -11.33 4.30 -2.87
N LEU A 26 -10.57 3.52 -3.63
CA LEU A 26 -9.61 2.56 -3.08
C LEU A 26 -8.50 3.27 -2.29
N ARG A 27 -7.89 4.33 -2.83
CA ARG A 27 -6.87 5.13 -2.10
C ARG A 27 -7.39 5.61 -0.75
N SER A 28 -8.62 6.10 -0.76
CA SER A 28 -9.33 6.66 0.38
C SER A 28 -9.51 5.63 1.51
N VAL A 29 -9.98 4.44 1.15
CA VAL A 29 -10.16 3.32 2.08
C VAL A 29 -8.83 2.79 2.61
N LEU A 30 -7.79 2.79 1.78
CA LEU A 30 -6.50 2.19 2.13
C LEU A 30 -5.62 3.08 3.02
N HIS A 31 -5.69 4.40 2.87
CA HIS A 31 -4.76 5.32 3.52
C HIS A 31 -5.27 5.85 4.87
N TYR A 32 -6.57 5.76 5.16
CA TYR A 32 -7.21 6.51 6.27
C TYR A 32 -8.08 5.67 7.21
N GLY A 33 -7.77 4.38 7.40
CA GLY A 33 -8.51 3.51 8.32
C GLY A 33 -8.57 3.98 9.79
N GLU A 34 -7.78 4.99 10.18
CA GLU A 34 -7.66 5.48 11.56
C GLU A 34 -8.04 6.96 11.76
N LEU A 35 -8.27 7.74 10.70
CA LEU A 35 -8.73 9.14 10.81
C LEU A 35 -10.26 9.19 10.89
N GLY A 36 -10.81 10.13 11.68
CA GLY A 36 -12.25 10.33 11.74
C GLY A 36 -12.80 10.59 10.33
N PHE A 37 -13.88 9.90 9.95
CA PHE A 37 -14.49 9.96 8.61
C PHE A 37 -14.65 11.40 8.10
N PHE A 38 -14.94 12.34 8.99
CA PHE A 38 -15.13 13.76 8.70
C PHE A 38 -13.84 14.50 8.34
N GLU A 39 -12.73 14.26 9.06
CA GLU A 39 -11.42 14.89 8.81
C GLU A 39 -10.81 14.37 7.52
N PHE A 40 -11.05 13.09 7.25
CA PHE A 40 -10.72 12.44 5.99
C PHE A 40 -11.45 13.09 4.79
N ILE A 41 -12.76 13.35 4.92
CA ILE A 41 -13.55 14.01 3.87
C ILE A 41 -13.09 15.45 3.64
N LEU A 42 -12.92 16.24 4.69
CA LEU A 42 -12.68 17.69 4.56
C LEU A 42 -11.27 18.05 4.10
N PHE A 43 -10.24 17.38 4.64
CA PHE A 43 -8.86 17.79 4.38
C PHE A 43 -8.19 17.01 3.25
N ASN A 44 -8.67 15.80 2.93
CA ASN A 44 -8.05 14.95 1.92
C ASN A 44 -8.95 14.67 0.72
N LEU A 45 -10.22 14.33 0.91
CA LEU A 45 -11.12 14.14 -0.22
C LEU A 45 -11.48 15.48 -0.85
N PHE A 46 -11.92 16.48 -0.10
CA PHE A 46 -12.52 17.69 -0.65
C PHE A 46 -11.58 18.49 -1.58
N PRO A 47 -10.31 18.78 -1.24
CA PRO A 47 -9.42 19.54 -2.12
C PRO A 47 -9.01 18.72 -3.35
N ASN A 48 -8.70 17.42 -3.16
CA ASN A 48 -8.29 16.53 -4.25
C ASN A 48 -9.46 16.17 -5.18
N TRP A 49 -10.67 16.03 -4.64
CA TRP A 49 -11.90 15.82 -5.40
C TRP A 49 -12.31 17.09 -6.13
N LEU A 50 -12.14 18.27 -5.54
CA LEU A 50 -12.36 19.52 -6.26
C LEU A 50 -11.36 19.67 -7.42
N LEU A 51 -10.08 19.35 -7.20
CA LEU A 51 -9.05 19.41 -8.25
C LEU A 51 -9.24 18.37 -9.36
N LEU A 52 -9.78 17.18 -9.07
CA LEU A 52 -9.96 16.11 -10.06
C LEU A 52 -11.37 16.06 -10.66
N LEU A 53 -12.41 16.17 -9.84
CA LEU A 53 -13.79 16.07 -10.31
C LEU A 53 -14.28 17.34 -11.00
N LEU A 54 -13.76 18.52 -10.68
CA LEU A 54 -14.17 19.76 -11.34
C LEU A 54 -13.75 19.78 -12.83
N PRO A 55 -12.50 19.45 -13.23
CA PRO A 55 -12.17 19.30 -14.64
C PRO A 55 -12.89 18.11 -15.30
N ILE A 56 -13.03 16.96 -14.61
CA ILE A 56 -13.77 15.79 -15.15
C ILE A 56 -15.26 16.13 -15.38
N SER A 57 -15.91 16.82 -14.45
CA SER A 57 -17.33 17.18 -14.54
C SER A 57 -17.60 18.26 -15.60
N ILE A 58 -16.71 19.26 -15.73
CA ILE A 58 -16.75 20.22 -16.85
C ILE A 58 -16.63 19.50 -18.19
N LEU A 59 -15.79 18.46 -18.26
CA LEU A 59 -15.53 17.70 -19.48
C LEU A 59 -16.71 16.79 -19.84
N ILE A 60 -17.27 16.07 -18.86
CA ILE A 60 -18.52 15.31 -19.02
C ILE A 60 -19.66 16.22 -19.47
N TYR A 61 -19.80 17.40 -18.86
CA TYR A 61 -20.80 18.39 -19.25
C TYR A 61 -20.61 18.86 -20.71
N ARG A 62 -19.36 19.10 -21.14
CA ARG A 62 -19.04 19.48 -22.52
C ARG A 62 -19.32 18.37 -23.52
N ILE A 63 -19.05 17.11 -23.17
CA ILE A 63 -19.36 15.93 -24.00
C ILE A 63 -20.88 15.78 -24.15
N ILE A 64 -21.61 15.77 -23.04
CA ILE A 64 -23.06 15.49 -23.01
C ILE A 64 -23.84 16.63 -23.65
N LYS A 65 -23.56 17.88 -23.27
CA LYS A 65 -24.42 19.02 -23.62
C LYS A 65 -23.98 19.75 -24.88
N LYS A 66 -22.68 19.88 -25.12
CA LYS A 66 -22.16 20.65 -26.27
C LYS A 66 -21.78 19.79 -27.48
N ARG A 67 -21.83 18.45 -27.37
CA ARG A 67 -21.41 17.50 -28.44
C ARG A 67 -20.07 17.87 -29.08
N ILE A 68 -19.16 18.45 -28.30
CA ILE A 68 -17.88 18.94 -28.79
C ILE A 68 -17.03 17.70 -29.14
N LYS A 69 -16.47 17.68 -30.35
CA LYS A 69 -15.39 16.74 -30.68
C LYS A 69 -14.20 17.11 -29.81
N LEU A 70 -13.92 16.32 -28.79
CA LEU A 70 -12.66 16.40 -28.06
C LEU A 70 -11.53 16.22 -29.08
N SER A 71 -10.51 17.06 -28.98
CA SER A 71 -9.32 16.89 -29.79
C SER A 71 -8.51 15.74 -29.21
N VAL A 72 -7.74 15.06 -30.06
CA VAL A 72 -6.80 14.02 -29.62
C VAL A 72 -5.90 14.52 -28.48
N ILE A 73 -5.57 15.82 -28.48
CA ILE A 73 -4.76 16.49 -27.45
C ILE A 73 -5.46 16.45 -26.07
N THR A 74 -6.76 16.72 -26.02
CA THR A 74 -7.51 16.70 -24.75
C THR A 74 -7.65 15.30 -24.15
N ASP A 75 -7.83 14.27 -24.99
CA ASP A 75 -7.92 12.88 -24.51
C ASP A 75 -6.56 12.38 -24.01
N SER A 76 -5.48 12.67 -24.73
CA SER A 76 -4.12 12.34 -24.31
C SER A 76 -3.72 13.03 -23.01
N ALA A 77 -4.06 14.31 -22.83
CA ALA A 77 -3.78 15.04 -21.59
C ALA A 77 -4.48 14.40 -20.37
N MET A 78 -5.70 13.90 -20.54
CA MET A 78 -6.45 13.23 -19.48
C MET A 78 -5.85 11.88 -19.12
N ILE A 79 -5.45 11.09 -20.12
CA ILE A 79 -4.77 9.80 -19.90
C ILE A 79 -3.46 10.02 -19.14
N LEU A 80 -2.67 11.01 -19.54
CA LEU A 80 -1.42 11.38 -18.87
C LEU A 80 -1.66 11.84 -17.43
N LEU A 81 -2.71 12.64 -17.18
CA LEU A 81 -3.08 13.06 -15.82
C LEU A 81 -3.51 11.87 -14.95
N THR A 82 -4.23 10.89 -15.51
CA THR A 82 -4.58 9.66 -14.81
C THR A 82 -3.35 8.82 -14.46
N PHE A 83 -2.42 8.62 -15.39
CA PHE A 83 -1.17 7.91 -15.07
C PHE A 83 -0.33 8.65 -14.05
N TYR A 84 -0.23 9.99 -14.16
CA TYR A 84 0.49 10.83 -13.21
C TYR A 84 -0.10 10.72 -11.80
N THR A 85 -1.43 10.74 -11.67
CA THR A 85 -2.10 10.57 -10.37
C THR A 85 -1.93 9.18 -9.80
N ILE A 86 -2.02 8.11 -10.60
CA ILE A 86 -1.75 6.73 -10.14
C ILE A 86 -0.31 6.60 -9.66
N TYR A 87 0.66 7.11 -10.43
CA TYR A 87 2.07 7.10 -10.08
C TYR A 87 2.34 7.80 -8.74
N PHE A 88 1.75 8.98 -8.54
CA PHE A 88 1.93 9.74 -7.31
C PHE A 88 1.26 9.08 -6.10
N VAL A 89 0.18 8.32 -6.31
CA VAL A 89 -0.52 7.61 -5.23
C VAL A 89 0.16 6.30 -4.85
N MET A 90 0.67 5.56 -5.84
CA MET A 90 1.26 4.23 -5.68
C MET A 90 2.78 4.29 -5.49
N THR A 91 3.28 5.29 -4.75
CA THR A 91 4.69 5.30 -4.34
C THR A 91 4.98 4.13 -3.39
N PRO A 92 6.20 3.56 -3.39
CA PRO A 92 6.58 2.49 -2.47
C PRO A 92 6.22 2.80 -1.01
N ASP A 93 6.59 3.99 -0.53
CA ASP A 93 6.30 4.44 0.85
C ASP A 93 4.80 4.41 1.18
N ASN A 94 3.94 4.85 0.26
CA ASN A 94 2.49 4.82 0.46
C ASN A 94 1.96 3.39 0.52
N LEU A 95 2.49 2.50 -0.31
CA LEU A 95 2.13 1.09 -0.32
C LEU A 95 2.56 0.40 0.99
N ASP A 96 3.76 0.68 1.47
CA ASP A 96 4.27 0.14 2.73
C ASP A 96 3.50 0.69 3.92
N GLN A 97 3.13 1.98 3.91
CA GLN A 97 2.29 2.56 4.96
C GLN A 97 0.89 1.93 4.98
N MET A 98 0.29 1.72 3.81
CA MET A 98 -1.01 1.05 3.71
C MET A 98 -0.94 -0.40 4.19
N ASP A 99 0.13 -1.11 3.85
CA ASP A 99 0.38 -2.46 4.32
C ASP A 99 0.64 -2.53 5.83
N TRP A 100 1.35 -1.54 6.36
CA TRP A 100 1.57 -1.38 7.80
C TRP A 100 0.24 -1.24 8.52
N ASN A 101 -0.51 -0.18 8.22
CA ASN A 101 -1.76 0.16 8.88
C ASN A 101 -2.77 -0.99 8.83
N ARG A 102 -2.93 -1.62 7.65
CA ARG A 102 -3.94 -2.66 7.45
C ARG A 102 -3.64 -3.96 8.23
N ASN A 103 -2.37 -4.25 8.46
CA ASN A 103 -1.94 -5.50 9.08
C ASN A 103 -1.39 -5.33 10.49
N TYR A 104 -1.32 -4.11 11.00
CA TYR A 104 -0.71 -3.79 12.29
C TYR A 104 -1.21 -4.69 13.42
N TYR A 105 -2.52 -4.74 13.64
CA TYR A 105 -3.11 -5.57 14.69
C TYR A 105 -2.85 -7.07 14.52
N LYS A 106 -2.82 -7.55 13.27
CA LYS A 106 -2.48 -8.95 12.98
C LYS A 106 -1.03 -9.25 13.32
N ARG A 107 -0.12 -8.33 12.99
CA ARG A 107 1.30 -8.45 13.34
C ARG A 107 1.51 -8.45 14.85
N GLN A 108 0.85 -7.54 15.57
CA GLN A 108 0.90 -7.50 17.04
C GLN A 108 0.42 -8.80 17.67
N GLU A 109 -0.69 -9.36 17.15
CA GLU A 109 -1.19 -10.65 17.63
C GLU A 109 -0.23 -11.81 17.32
N ILE A 110 0.41 -11.80 16.14
CA ILE A 110 1.46 -12.75 15.80
C ILE A 110 2.65 -12.63 16.77
N VAL A 111 3.08 -11.41 17.12
CA VAL A 111 4.14 -11.17 18.10
C VAL A 111 3.77 -11.74 19.46
N ARG A 112 2.53 -11.54 19.90
CA ARG A 112 2.02 -12.11 21.16
C ARG A 112 2.09 -13.63 21.14
N LEU A 113 1.59 -14.27 20.09
CA LEU A 113 1.63 -15.73 19.92
C LEU A 113 3.06 -16.28 19.82
N ALA A 114 3.98 -15.53 19.21
CA ALA A 114 5.40 -15.88 19.14
C ALA A 114 6.05 -15.86 20.53
N LYS A 115 5.79 -14.82 21.34
CA LYS A 115 6.26 -14.74 22.74
C LYS A 115 5.74 -15.90 23.59
N GLU A 116 4.48 -16.27 23.37
CA GLU A 116 3.85 -17.41 24.05
C GLU A 116 4.27 -18.78 23.48
N LYS A 117 5.13 -18.82 22.45
CA LYS A 117 5.57 -20.04 21.74
C LYS A 117 4.41 -20.90 21.23
N LYS A 118 3.29 -20.26 20.84
CA LYS A 118 2.07 -20.92 20.32
C LYS A 118 2.01 -21.06 18.81
N LEU A 119 3.02 -20.56 18.09
CA LEU A 119 3.09 -20.65 16.64
C LEU A 119 3.66 -22.00 16.20
N ALA A 120 3.12 -22.56 15.13
CA ALA A 120 3.59 -23.82 14.58
C ALA A 120 4.91 -23.62 13.84
N ASN A 121 5.97 -24.28 14.30
CA ASN A 121 7.25 -24.33 13.60
C ASN A 121 7.11 -25.17 12.31
N VAL A 122 7.61 -24.65 11.21
CA VAL A 122 7.67 -25.38 9.94
C VAL A 122 9.05 -26.04 9.81
N TYR A 123 10.10 -25.23 9.92
CA TYR A 123 11.49 -25.68 9.86
C TYR A 123 12.43 -24.59 10.38
N GLY A 124 13.39 -24.94 11.24
CA GLY A 124 14.39 -24.00 11.74
C GLY A 124 13.76 -22.77 12.40
N SER A 125 14.09 -21.58 11.90
CA SER A 125 13.50 -20.30 12.34
C SER A 125 12.22 -19.93 11.58
N ILE A 126 11.66 -20.78 10.72
CA ILE A 126 10.45 -20.50 9.94
C ILE A 126 9.20 -21.02 10.66
N TYR A 127 8.24 -20.12 10.87
CA TYR A 127 6.97 -20.40 11.54
C TYR A 127 5.77 -20.04 10.66
N LYS A 128 4.70 -20.80 10.79
CA LYS A 128 3.47 -20.61 10.02
C LYS A 128 2.57 -19.58 10.68
N ILE A 129 2.04 -18.65 9.89
CA ILE A 129 1.03 -17.71 10.34
C ILE A 129 -0.33 -18.43 10.43
N PRO A 130 -1.09 -18.31 11.54
CA PRO A 130 -2.44 -18.84 11.64
C PRO A 130 -3.35 -18.28 10.54
N HIS A 131 -4.28 -19.10 10.03
CA HIS A 131 -5.13 -18.71 8.89
C HIS A 131 -5.95 -17.43 9.15
N SER A 132 -6.41 -17.22 10.39
CA SER A 132 -7.13 -16.02 10.81
C SER A 132 -6.27 -14.75 10.79
N LEU A 133 -4.94 -14.89 10.85
CA LEU A 133 -3.97 -13.80 10.92
C LEU A 133 -3.18 -13.61 9.62
N HIS A 134 -3.58 -14.28 8.53
CA HIS A 134 -2.96 -14.06 7.24
C HIS A 134 -2.98 -12.56 6.88
N LEU A 135 -1.80 -12.06 6.49
CA LEU A 135 -1.61 -10.66 6.16
C LEU A 135 -2.24 -10.35 4.80
N PHE A 136 -2.85 -9.18 4.67
CA PHE A 136 -3.28 -8.66 3.39
C PHE A 136 -2.11 -7.94 2.72
N PRO A 137 -1.93 -8.05 1.40
CA PRO A 137 -2.66 -8.95 0.53
C PRO A 137 -2.26 -10.42 0.75
N TYR A 138 -3.22 -11.34 0.60
CA TYR A 138 -3.06 -12.78 0.90
C TYR A 138 -1.99 -13.51 0.07
N PHE A 139 -1.46 -12.84 -0.95
CA PHE A 139 -0.32 -13.31 -1.75
C PHE A 139 1.04 -13.06 -1.08
N LYS A 140 1.08 -12.35 0.05
CA LYS A 140 2.28 -12.28 0.90
C LYS A 140 2.58 -13.62 1.56
N SER A 141 3.83 -13.76 2.01
CA SER A 141 4.32 -14.93 2.73
C SER A 141 3.36 -15.35 3.87
N ARG A 142 2.97 -16.63 3.89
CA ARG A 142 2.18 -17.24 4.98
C ARG A 142 3.04 -17.71 6.15
N GLU A 143 4.30 -17.35 6.09
CA GLU A 143 5.35 -17.76 7.00
C GLU A 143 6.16 -16.55 7.42
N ILE A 144 6.72 -16.61 8.61
CA ILE A 144 7.58 -15.59 9.19
C ILE A 144 8.86 -16.25 9.70
N ASN A 145 9.93 -15.46 9.75
CA ASN A 145 11.11 -15.87 10.48
C ASN A 145 10.97 -15.46 11.95
N ILE A 146 11.28 -16.35 12.88
CA ILE A 146 11.38 -16.07 14.31
C ILE A 146 12.70 -16.63 14.81
N GLN A 147 13.53 -15.73 15.32
CA GLN A 147 14.75 -16.07 16.05
C GLN A 147 14.50 -15.86 17.54
N TYR A 148 14.59 -16.93 18.31
CA TYR A 148 14.55 -16.87 19.77
C TYR A 148 15.97 -16.79 20.31
N ASN A 149 16.22 -15.85 21.20
CA ASN A 149 17.50 -15.67 21.88
C ASN A 149 17.47 -16.35 23.27
N ALA A 150 18.66 -16.52 23.87
CA ALA A 150 18.81 -17.20 25.16
C ALA A 150 18.20 -16.43 26.34
N ASP A 151 18.05 -15.11 26.21
CA ASP A 151 17.53 -14.17 27.22
C ASP A 151 16.01 -13.97 27.13
N GLU A 152 15.28 -14.93 26.55
CA GLU A 152 13.84 -14.86 26.28
C GLU A 152 13.41 -13.71 25.35
N THR A 153 14.36 -13.02 24.73
CA THR A 153 14.07 -12.07 23.66
C THR A 153 13.91 -12.79 22.32
N LEU A 154 13.31 -12.10 21.36
CA LEU A 154 13.08 -12.64 20.04
C LEU A 154 13.08 -11.54 18.98
N THR A 155 13.35 -11.95 17.76
CA THR A 155 13.27 -11.14 16.55
C THR A 155 12.35 -11.84 15.56
N ILE A 156 11.41 -11.10 14.98
CA ILE A 156 10.44 -11.60 14.01
C ILE A 156 10.58 -10.82 12.72
N THR A 157 10.74 -11.52 11.61
CA THR A 157 10.79 -10.93 10.27
C THR A 157 9.55 -11.30 9.47
N PHE A 158 8.80 -10.28 9.07
CA PHE A 158 7.64 -10.35 8.19
C PHE A 158 8.06 -9.94 6.78
N PHE A 159 8.45 -10.90 5.96
CA PHE A 159 8.87 -10.65 4.59
C PHE A 159 7.75 -10.04 3.75
N THR A 160 8.03 -8.88 3.15
CA THR A 160 7.21 -8.28 2.09
C THR A 160 7.71 -8.70 0.72
N ASP A 161 9.03 -8.83 0.58
CA ASP A 161 9.71 -9.47 -0.53
C ASP A 161 10.86 -10.33 0.02
N ARG A 162 10.99 -11.57 -0.45
CA ARG A 162 12.10 -12.47 -0.08
C ARG A 162 13.27 -12.40 -1.07
N GLY A 163 13.12 -11.63 -2.14
CA GLY A 163 14.14 -11.50 -3.16
C GLY A 163 14.23 -12.68 -4.10
N LEU A 164 14.89 -12.44 -5.23
CA LEU A 164 15.38 -13.47 -6.14
C LEU A 164 16.93 -13.48 -6.23
N LEU A 165 17.61 -12.39 -5.83
CA LEU A 165 19.03 -12.13 -6.17
C LEU A 165 19.76 -11.24 -5.13
N ASP A 166 19.56 -11.44 -3.83
CA ASP A 166 20.21 -10.70 -2.71
C ASP A 166 19.54 -9.42 -2.22
N HIS A 167 18.26 -9.21 -2.53
CA HIS A 167 17.46 -8.15 -1.90
C HIS A 167 16.27 -8.71 -1.15
N TYR A 168 16.06 -8.35 0.12
CA TYR A 168 14.82 -8.62 0.83
C TYR A 168 14.25 -7.34 1.44
N SER A 169 12.91 -7.28 1.49
CA SER A 169 12.23 -6.25 2.27
C SER A 169 11.31 -6.89 3.30
N GLY A 170 11.19 -6.26 4.45
CA GLY A 170 10.29 -6.75 5.47
C GLY A 170 10.15 -5.87 6.69
N PHE A 171 9.05 -6.12 7.42
CA PHE A 171 8.89 -5.56 8.75
C PHE A 171 9.63 -6.44 9.77
N ILE A 172 10.43 -5.82 10.61
CA ILE A 172 11.16 -6.50 11.68
C ILE A 172 10.64 -6.01 13.02
N TYR A 173 10.24 -6.95 13.87
CA TYR A 173 10.02 -6.71 15.29
C TYR A 173 11.16 -7.30 16.09
N SER A 174 11.72 -6.57 17.06
CA SER A 174 12.70 -7.14 17.98
C SER A 174 12.55 -6.54 19.38
N ASN A 175 12.56 -7.40 20.41
CA ASN A 175 12.76 -6.96 21.80
C ASN A 175 14.17 -7.30 22.33
N ASN A 176 15.05 -7.81 21.47
CA ASN A 176 16.45 -7.99 21.78
C ASN A 176 17.19 -6.65 21.66
N LYS A 177 17.90 -6.25 22.71
CA LYS A 177 18.55 -4.93 22.78
C LYS A 177 19.63 -4.75 21.72
N GLU A 178 20.51 -5.74 21.54
CA GLU A 178 21.61 -5.67 20.55
C GLU A 178 21.06 -5.54 19.13
N MET A 179 20.02 -6.30 18.80
CA MET A 179 19.34 -6.20 17.50
C MET A 179 18.65 -4.85 17.31
N VAL A 180 18.01 -4.30 18.35
CA VAL A 180 17.38 -2.97 18.30
C VAL A 180 18.43 -1.88 18.05
N GLU A 181 19.58 -1.96 18.73
CA GLU A 181 20.68 -1.02 18.53
C GLU A 181 21.25 -1.12 17.10
N SER A 182 21.46 -2.35 16.60
CA SER A 182 21.91 -2.57 15.22
C SER A 182 20.92 -2.04 14.17
N LEU A 183 19.61 -2.21 14.38
CA LEU A 183 18.58 -1.67 13.48
C LEU A 183 18.50 -0.14 13.57
N ASP A 184 18.64 0.44 14.76
CA ASP A 184 18.70 1.88 14.94
C ASP A 184 19.94 2.50 14.26
N GLU A 185 21.07 1.79 14.21
CA GLU A 185 22.26 2.19 13.46
C GLU A 185 22.02 2.11 11.94
N LYS A 186 21.49 0.99 11.43
CA LYS A 186 21.13 0.86 10.00
C LYS A 186 20.21 1.99 9.52
N VAL A 187 19.16 2.30 10.29
CA VAL A 187 18.24 3.40 9.96
C VAL A 187 18.95 4.77 9.93
N LYS A 188 20.00 4.98 10.73
CA LYS A 188 20.79 6.23 10.71
C LYS A 188 21.76 6.30 9.54
N GLU A 189 22.30 5.17 9.10
CA GLU A 189 23.16 5.09 7.90
C GLU A 189 22.40 5.51 6.63
N GLY A 190 21.07 5.41 6.65
CA GLY A 190 20.17 5.96 5.64
C GLY A 190 19.73 4.90 4.64
N GLY A 191 19.43 5.33 3.41
CA GLY A 191 18.80 4.46 2.40
C GLY A 191 17.28 4.44 2.54
N ASN A 192 16.67 3.28 2.29
CA ASN A 192 15.22 3.09 2.37
C ASN A 192 14.76 2.47 3.69
N ASP A 193 15.67 2.30 4.66
CA ASP A 193 15.38 1.73 5.96
C ASP A 193 14.80 2.79 6.89
N TYR A 194 13.74 2.43 7.63
CA TYR A 194 13.14 3.37 8.56
C TYR A 194 12.46 2.69 9.75
N LYS A 195 12.40 3.41 10.87
CA LYS A 195 11.69 3.00 12.08
C LYS A 195 10.19 3.30 11.93
N LYS A 196 9.34 2.30 12.16
CA LYS A 196 7.88 2.46 12.15
C LYS A 196 7.32 2.80 13.53
N GLU A 197 7.79 2.11 14.55
CA GLU A 197 7.36 2.29 15.94
C GLU A 197 8.47 1.81 16.88
N MET A 198 8.26 1.90 18.20
CA MET A 198 9.13 1.26 19.17
C MET A 198 9.24 -0.24 18.86
N ASN A 199 10.48 -0.72 18.71
CA ASN A 199 10.80 -2.11 18.37
C ASN A 199 10.33 -2.58 16.98
N TRP A 200 9.86 -1.68 16.13
CA TRP A 200 9.37 -2.00 14.78
C TRP A 200 10.11 -1.21 13.70
N TYR A 201 10.63 -1.95 12.73
CA TYR A 201 11.46 -1.43 11.66
C TYR A 201 10.97 -1.94 10.32
N PHE A 202 11.19 -1.18 9.27
CA PHE A 202 11.08 -1.64 7.89
C PHE A 202 12.45 -1.55 7.25
N ILE A 203 12.93 -2.69 6.74
CA ILE A 203 14.28 -2.84 6.19
C ILE A 203 14.19 -3.27 4.73
N HIS A 204 15.08 -2.70 3.93
CA HIS A 204 15.36 -3.00 2.53
C HIS A 204 16.86 -3.31 2.39
N ASP A 205 17.21 -4.58 2.54
CA ASP A 205 18.57 -5.06 2.22
C ASP A 205 18.58 -5.64 0.79
#